data_AF-A0AAE2YPJ4-F1
#
_entry.id   AF-A0AAE2YPJ4-F1
#
_cell.length_a   1.000
_cell.length_b   1.000
_cell.length_c   1.000
_cell.angle_alpha   90.00
_cell.angle_beta   90.00
_cell.angle_gamma   90.00
#
_symmetry.space_group_name_H-M   'P 1'
#
loop_
_entity.id
_entity.type
_entity.pdbx_description
1 polymer ?
#
loop_
_entity_poly.entity_id
_entity_poly.type
_entity_poly.pdbx_seq_one_letter_code
_entity_poly.pdbx_strand_id
1 'polypeptide(L)' 'MKLVESPSDTLRIEFAKKDLNKIVEPIIKNAEQFSAVPLDMVYLLGEQDYRIDDHFQQPKGVFD' A
#
# COMPACT_ATOMS: atom_id res chain seq x y z
N MET A 1 -4.56 8.90 8.15
CA MET A 1 -4.34 9.55 6.83
C MET A 1 -4.65 11.02 6.95
N LYS A 2 -3.81 11.90 6.41
CA LYS A 2 -3.99 13.36 6.41
C LYS A 2 -3.59 13.90 5.04
N LEU A 3 -4.41 14.81 4.49
CA LEU A 3 -4.01 15.62 3.34
C LEU A 3 -3.03 16.68 3.83
N VAL A 4 -1.80 16.65 3.33
CA VAL A 4 -0.73 17.54 3.80
C VAL A 4 -0.69 18.80 2.94
N GLU A 5 -0.79 18.63 1.62
CA GLU A 5 -0.76 19.73 0.65
C GLU A 5 -1.63 19.38 -0.56
N SER A 6 -2.29 20.40 -1.11
CA SER A 6 -3.06 20.32 -2.36
C SER A 6 -2.81 21.56 -3.23
N PRO A 7 -1.58 21.82 -3.69
CA PRO A 7 -1.38 22.74 -4.81
C PRO A 7 -2.19 22.27 -6.04
N SER A 8 -2.46 23.18 -6.97
CA SER A 8 -3.35 22.97 -8.12
C SER A 8 -3.11 21.68 -8.90
N ASP A 9 -1.87 21.19 -8.90
CA ASP A 9 -1.42 20.07 -9.74
C ASP A 9 -0.79 18.91 -8.95
N THR A 10 -0.81 18.92 -7.61
CA THR A 10 -0.21 17.85 -6.81
C THR A 10 -1.01 17.57 -5.55
N LEU A 11 -1.30 16.29 -5.29
CA LEU A 11 -1.95 15.85 -4.06
C LEU A 11 -0.92 15.13 -3.18
N ARG A 12 -0.65 15.64 -1.98
CA ARG A 12 0.25 15.00 -1.02
C ARG A 12 -0.55 14.39 0.13
N ILE A 13 -0.58 13.05 0.16
CA ILE A 13 -1.25 12.29 1.21
C ILE A 13 -0.19 11.70 2.15
N GLU A 14 -0.36 11.90 3.45
CA GLU A 14 0.43 11.24 4.48
C GLU A 14 -0.43 10.20 5.21
N PHE A 15 0.10 9.00 5.37
CA PHE A 15 -0.56 7.90 6.07
C PHE A 15 0.47 7.10 6.86
N ALA A 16 0.03 6.43 7.92
CA ALA A 16 0.89 5.53 8.65
C ALA A 16 1.18 4.31 7.77
N LYS A 17 2.41 3.80 7.83
CA LYS A 17 2.90 2.66 7.05
C LYS A 17 1.91 1.48 6.99
N LYS A 18 1.37 1.11 8.16
CA LYS A 18 0.38 0.02 8.38
C LYS A 18 -1.01 0.26 7.76
N ASP A 19 -1.28 1.48 7.30
CA ASP A 19 -2.57 1.85 6.72
C ASP A 19 -2.55 1.81 5.18
N LEU A 20 -1.41 1.46 4.56
CA LEU A 20 -1.28 1.39 3.10
C LEU A 20 -2.25 0.38 2.48
N ASN A 21 -2.41 -0.79 3.12
CA ASN A 21 -3.41 -1.79 2.74
C ASN A 21 -4.83 -1.21 2.59
N LYS A 22 -5.23 -0.31 3.49
CA LYS A 22 -6.58 0.30 3.50
C LYS A 22 -6.83 1.19 2.27
N ILE A 23 -5.78 1.63 1.59
CA ILE A 23 -5.85 2.39 0.33
C ILE A 23 -5.85 1.43 -0.87
N VAL A 24 -4.99 0.42 -0.83
CA VAL A 24 -4.77 -0.51 -1.94
C VAL A 24 -5.95 -1.47 -2.13
N GLU A 25 -6.43 -2.08 -1.05
CA GLU A 25 -7.42 -3.17 -1.10
C GLU A 25 -8.76 -2.77 -1.76
N PRO A 26 -9.35 -1.60 -1.48
CA PRO A 26 -10.60 -1.18 -2.12
C PRO A 26 -10.44 -0.94 -3.62
N ILE A 27 -9.27 -0.46 -4.06
CA ILE A 27 -9.00 -0.18 -5.48
C ILE A 27 -8.84 -1.50 -6.25
N ILE A 28 -8.11 -2.47 -5.69
CA ILE A 28 -7.99 -3.81 -6.27
C ILE A 28 -9.36 -4.51 -6.34
N LYS A 29 -10.19 -4.41 -5.28
CA LYS A 29 -11.55 -4.97 -5.26
C LYS A 29 -12.47 -4.41 -6.35
N ASN A 30 -12.19 -3.19 -6.82
CA ASN A 30 -12.94 -2.53 -7.88
C ASN A 30 -12.10 -2.34 -9.15
N ALA A 31 -11.13 -3.23 -9.41
CA ALA A 31 -10.13 -3.03 -10.46
C ALA A 31 -10.73 -2.79 -11.85
N GLU A 32 -11.87 -3.40 -12.15
CA GLU A 32 -12.63 -3.22 -13.40
C GLU A 32 -13.08 -1.77 -13.68
N GLN A 33 -13.08 -0.90 -12.67
CA GLN A 33 -13.45 0.52 -12.78
C GLN A 33 -12.24 1.42 -13.11
N PHE A 34 -11.03 0.88 -13.12
CA PHE A 34 -9.79 1.63 -13.31
C PHE A 34 -9.08 1.21 -14.59
N SER A 35 -8.37 2.16 -15.20
CA SER A 35 -7.47 1.84 -16.31
C SER A 35 -6.19 1.14 -15.80
N ALA A 36 -5.45 0.53 -16.72
CA ALA A 36 -4.26 -0.26 -16.38
C ALA A 36 -3.20 0.55 -15.59
N VAL A 37 -2.95 1.81 -15.98
CA VAL A 37 -1.89 2.64 -15.37
C VAL A 37 -2.12 2.91 -13.87
N PRO A 38 -3.30 3.37 -13.42
CA PRO A 38 -3.63 3.43 -12.00
C PRO A 38 -3.52 2.10 -11.27
N LEU A 39 -3.91 0.99 -11.90
CA LEU A 39 -3.84 -0.33 -11.29
C LEU A 39 -2.39 -0.79 -11.08
N ASP A 40 -1.51 -0.57 -12.06
CA ASP A 40 -0.09 -0.89 -11.93
C ASP A 40 0.54 -0.17 -10.73
N MET A 41 0.22 1.12 -10.54
CA MET A 41 0.67 1.87 -9.37
C MET A 41 0.13 1.29 -8.06
N VAL A 42 -1.14 0.89 -8.03
CA VAL A 42 -1.78 0.30 -6.84
C VAL A 42 -1.17 -1.05 -6.50
N TYR A 43 -0.87 -1.89 -7.49
CA TYR A 43 -0.17 -3.16 -7.27
C TYR A 43 1.24 -2.95 -6.73
N LEU A 44 2.00 -1.99 -7.27
CA LEU A 44 3.32 -1.62 -6.73
C LEU A 44 3.22 -1.19 -5.25
N LEU A 45 2.20 -0.41 -4.90
CA LEU A 45 1.95 -0.02 -3.51
C LEU A 45 1.56 -1.24 -2.63
N GLY A 46 0.76 -2.17 -3.15
CA GLY A 46 0.43 -3.42 -2.47
C GLY A 46 1.65 -4.30 -2.19
N GLU A 47 2.60 -4.38 -3.13
CA GLU A 47 3.86 -5.08 -2.90
C GLU A 47 4.70 -4.42 -1.80
N GLN A 48 4.69 -3.09 -1.73
CA GLN A 48 5.34 -2.39 -0.64
C GLN A 48 4.64 -2.70 0.69
N ASP A 49 3.31 -2.68 0.75
CA ASP A 49 2.54 -3.07 1.96
C ASP A 49 2.94 -4.47 2.45
N TYR A 50 3.00 -5.45 1.54
CA TYR A 50 3.47 -6.80 1.85
C TYR A 50 4.89 -6.80 2.44
N ARG A 51 5.86 -6.15 1.79
CA ARG A 51 7.27 -6.08 2.27
C ARG A 51 7.42 -5.36 3.60
N ILE A 52 6.47 -4.48 3.93
CA ILE A 52 6.47 -3.64 5.12
C ILE A 52 5.98 -4.42 6.33
N ASP A 53 4.96 -5.26 6.13
CA ASP A 53 4.38 -6.12 7.16
C ASP A 53 5.12 -7.46 7.28
N ASP A 54 5.80 -7.92 6.24
CA ASP A 54 6.62 -9.13 6.24
C ASP A 54 7.88 -8.94 7.11
N HIS A 55 7.68 -9.06 8.41
CA HIS A 55 8.75 -9.24 9.38
C HIS A 55 9.05 -10.73 9.36
N PHE A 56 10.12 -11.14 8.69
CA PHE A 56 10.62 -12.50 8.83
C PHE A 56 10.81 -12.81 10.32
N GLN A 57 9.86 -13.54 10.88
CA GLN A 57 9.89 -14.03 12.26
C GLN A 57 10.52 -15.42 12.17
N GLN A 58 11.82 -15.51 12.46
CA GLN A 58 12.46 -16.81 12.56
C GLN A 58 11.71 -17.65 13.59
N PRO A 59 11.24 -18.87 13.24
CA PRO A 59 10.59 -19.74 14.21
C PRO A 59 11.52 -19.99 15.40
N LYS A 60 10.97 -19.98 16.62
CA LYS A 60 11.76 -20.36 17.81
C LYS A 60 12.12 -21.85 17.71
N GLY A 61 13.39 -22.19 17.92
CA GLY A 61 13.86 -23.59 17.99
C GLY A 61 14.27 -24.23 16.66
N VAL A 62 14.58 -23.46 15.60
CA VAL A 62 15.07 -24.05 14.32
C VAL A 62 16.46 -24.70 14.45
N PHE A 63 17.21 -24.34 15.50
CA PHE A 63 18.54 -24.87 15.78
C PHE A 63 18.62 -25.63 17.10
N ASP A 64 17.47 -25.93 17.72
CA ASP A 64 17.38 -26.79 18.92
C ASP A 64 17.21 -28.26 18.54
#